data_AF-A0A8S9K8B0-F1
#
_entry.id   AF-A0A8S9K8B0-F1
#
_cell.length_a   1.000
_cell.length_b   1.000
_cell.length_c   1.000
_cell.angle_alpha   90.00
_cell.angle_beta   90.00
_cell.angle_gamma   90.00
#
_symmetry.space_group_name_H-M   'P 1'
#
loop_
_entity.id
_entity.type
_entity.pdbx_description
1 polymer ?
#
loop_
_entity_poly.entity_id
_entity_poly.type
_entity_poly.pdbx_seq_one_letter_code
_entity_poly.pdbx_strand_id
1 'polypeptide(L)'
;MNETGASEEKSRAYVEDMISNTWNEMNNEIISHDSSLLPRGFVEAAINLARMSQCMYQYGDGHGSPEKAKTVDRILSTLVNPIPLD
;
A
#
# COMPACT_ATOMS: atom_id res chain seq x y z
N MET A 1 9.97 5.25 18.86
CA MET A 1 10.91 4.76 19.89
C MET A 1 11.84 5.86 20.39
N ASN A 2 12.84 6.32 19.63
CA ASN A 2 13.84 7.27 20.15
C ASN A 2 13.27 8.63 20.58
N GLU A 3 12.33 9.19 19.82
CA GLU A 3 11.74 10.50 20.09
C GLU A 3 10.87 10.55 21.36
N THR A 4 10.18 9.46 21.67
CA THR A 4 9.15 9.41 22.73
C THR A 4 9.46 8.41 23.85
N GLY A 5 10.52 7.62 23.71
CA GLY A 5 10.82 6.48 24.58
C GLY A 5 9.80 5.33 24.50
N ALA A 6 8.84 5.37 23.57
CA ALA A 6 7.83 4.33 23.43
C ALA A 6 8.43 2.99 23.00
N SER A 7 7.77 1.88 23.39
CA SER A 7 8.15 0.53 22.94
C SER A 7 8.02 0.39 21.42
N GLU A 8 8.61 -0.66 20.87
CA GLU A 8 8.50 -0.96 19.45
C GLU A 8 7.04 -1.19 19.05
N GLU A 9 6.28 -1.96 19.84
CA GLU A 9 4.88 -2.29 19.55
C GLU A 9 4.00 -1.03 19.52
N LYS A 10 4.18 -0.14 20.51
CA LYS A 10 3.45 1.14 20.54
C LYS A 10 3.85 2.04 19.38
N SER A 11 5.13 2.09 19.05
CA SER A 11 5.62 2.88 17.92
C SER A 11 5.08 2.34 16.59
N ARG A 12 5.02 1.01 16.44
CA ARG A 12 4.49 0.34 15.25
C ARG A 12 3.00 0.62 15.08
N ALA A 13 2.21 0.43 16.14
CA ALA A 13 0.77 0.73 16.10
C ALA A 13 0.49 2.20 15.75
N TYR A 14 1.31 3.13 16.25
CA TYR A 14 1.20 4.54 15.88
C TYR A 14 1.49 4.79 14.39
N VAL A 15 2.50 4.13 13.81
CA VAL A 15 2.80 4.23 12.37
C VAL A 15 1.69 3.61 11.53
N GLU A 16 1.12 2.48 11.96
CA GLU A 16 -0.04 1.86 11.29
C GLU A 16 -1.25 2.81 11.27
N ASP A 17 -1.52 3.50 12.39
CA ASP A 17 -2.58 4.51 12.46
C ASP A 17 -2.29 5.70 11.55
N MET A 18 -1.05 6.22 11.53
CA MET A 18 -0.64 7.27 10.60
C MET A 18 -0.88 6.86 9.14
N ILE A 19 -0.51 5.63 8.75
CA ILE A 19 -0.75 5.11 7.40
C ILE A 19 -2.25 5.10 7.08
N SER A 20 -3.09 4.65 8.02
CA SER A 20 -4.56 4.63 7.86
C SER A 20 -5.12 6.05 7.70
N ASN A 21 -4.66 7.00 8.51
CA ASN A 21 -5.09 8.39 8.43
C ASN A 21 -4.69 9.04 7.09
N THR A 22 -3.45 8.83 6.63
CA THR A 22 -2.99 9.33 5.32
C THR A 22 -3.79 8.70 4.16
N TRP A 23 -4.18 7.42 4.27
CA TRP A 23 -5.10 6.82 3.28
C TRP A 23 -6.45 7.52 3.22
N ASN A 24 -7.02 7.90 4.37
CA ASN A 24 -8.27 8.65 4.41
C ASN A 24 -8.14 10.03 3.77
N GLU A 25 -7.04 10.74 4.04
CA GLU A 25 -6.73 12.01 3.39
C GLU A 25 -6.63 11.84 1.87
N MET A 26 -5.85 10.88 1.38
CA MET A 26 -5.73 10.60 -0.06
C MET A 26 -7.08 10.28 -0.70
N ASN A 27 -7.92 9.47 -0.04
CA ASN A 27 -9.25 9.14 -0.54
C ASN A 27 -10.17 10.37 -0.60
N ASN A 28 -10.12 11.22 0.42
CA ASN A 28 -10.87 12.47 0.44
C ASN A 28 -10.44 13.39 -0.69
N GLU A 29 -9.13 13.54 -0.93
CA GLU A 29 -8.59 14.35 -2.04
C GLU A 29 -9.06 13.85 -3.41
N ILE A 30 -9.13 12.53 -3.61
CA ILE A 30 -9.64 11.95 -4.87
C ILE A 30 -11.13 12.26 -5.06
N ILE A 31 -11.91 12.18 -3.98
CA ILE A 31 -13.36 12.39 -4.03
C ILE A 31 -13.70 13.89 -4.15
N SER A 32 -12.95 14.75 -3.48
CA SER A 32 -13.18 16.21 -3.48
C SER A 32 -12.71 16.89 -4.75
N HIS A 33 -11.67 16.35 -5.40
CA HIS A 33 -11.06 16.93 -6.59
C HIS A 33 -11.42 16.19 -7.89
N ASP A 34 -12.69 16.28 -8.30
CA ASP A 34 -13.09 16.00 -9.70
C ASP A 34 -12.34 16.92 -10.71
N SER A 35 -11.73 18.01 -10.24
CA SER A 35 -10.90 18.95 -10.99
C SER A 35 -9.48 19.09 -10.42
N SER A 36 -8.81 17.97 -10.11
CA SER A 36 -7.38 18.00 -9.79
C SER A 36 -6.60 18.79 -10.84
N LEU A 37 -5.69 19.67 -10.40
CA LEU A 37 -4.76 20.39 -11.30
C LEU A 37 -3.74 19.46 -11.95
N LEU A 38 -3.63 18.23 -11.44
CA LEU A 38 -2.71 17.21 -11.92
C LEU A 38 -3.41 16.32 -12.97
N PRO A 39 -2.66 15.81 -13.97
CA PRO A 39 -3.20 14.86 -14.92
C PRO A 39 -3.78 13.63 -14.20
N ARG A 40 -4.96 13.18 -14.62
CA ARG A 40 -5.63 11.98 -14.04
C ARG A 40 -4.71 10.78 -13.93
N GLY A 41 -3.94 10.48 -14.98
CA GLY A 41 -3.01 9.35 -14.98
C GLY A 41 -1.88 9.48 -13.95
N PHE A 42 -1.46 10.71 -13.62
CA PHE A 42 -0.49 10.94 -12.55
C PHE A 42 -1.10 10.66 -11.18
N VAL A 43 -2.32 11.15 -10.94
CA VAL A 43 -3.06 10.89 -9.69
C VAL A 43 -3.26 9.38 -9.49
N GLU A 44 -3.71 8.68 -10.53
CA GLU A 44 -3.89 7.23 -10.52
C GLU A 44 -2.57 6.48 -10.25
N ALA A 45 -1.46 6.90 -10.87
CA ALA A 45 -0.15 6.32 -10.62
C ALA A 45 0.31 6.52 -9.16
N ALA A 46 0.11 7.70 -8.59
CA ALA A 46 0.47 7.99 -7.20
C ALA A 46 -0.32 7.11 -6.20
N ILE A 47 -1.63 6.95 -6.43
CA ILE A 47 -2.47 6.08 -5.61
C ILE A 47 -2.06 4.62 -5.76
N ASN A 48 -1.81 4.17 -6.99
CA ASN A 48 -1.38 2.80 -7.24
C ASN A 48 0.00 2.52 -6.64
N LEU A 49 0.90 3.50 -6.55
CA LEU A 49 2.15 3.35 -5.82
C LEU A 49 1.91 3.08 -4.33
N ALA A 50 1.01 3.83 -3.68
CA ALA A 50 0.64 3.58 -2.29
C ALA A 50 0.01 2.17 -2.10
N ARG A 51 -0.90 1.77 -3.01
CA ARG A 51 -1.50 0.42 -3.02
C ARG A 51 -0.44 -0.67 -3.18
N MET A 52 0.52 -0.46 -4.09
CA MET A 52 1.61 -1.39 -4.32
C MET A 52 2.47 -1.54 -3.07
N SER A 53 2.88 -0.44 -2.43
CA SER A 53 3.63 -0.49 -1.17
C SER A 53 2.91 -1.31 -0.11
N GLN A 54 1.61 -1.10 0.10
CA GLN A 54 0.83 -1.90 1.04
C GLN A 54 0.74 -3.38 0.61
N CYS A 55 0.51 -3.65 -0.68
CA CYS A 55 0.46 -5.01 -1.20
C CYS A 55 1.75 -5.79 -0.92
N MET A 56 2.90 -5.12 -1.10
CA MET A 56 4.23 -5.69 -0.92
C MET A 56 4.61 -5.90 0.55
N TYR A 57 4.21 -5.00 1.46
CA TYR A 57 4.75 -4.98 2.83
C TYR A 57 3.79 -5.38 3.96
N GLN A 58 2.48 -5.50 3.68
CA GLN A 58 1.49 -5.80 4.74
C GLN A 58 1.66 -7.17 5.43
N TYR A 59 2.46 -8.08 4.86
CA TYR A 59 2.75 -9.40 5.43
C TYR A 59 4.25 -9.65 5.63
N GLY A 60 5.03 -8.58 5.81
CA GLY A 60 6.50 -8.64 5.87
C GLY A 60 7.15 -8.16 4.58
N ASP A 61 8.44 -8.41 4.40
CA ASP A 61 9.20 -7.93 3.26
C ASP A 61 8.90 -8.74 1.98
N GLY A 62 7.79 -8.43 1.31
CA GLY A 62 7.41 -9.08 0.07
C GLY A 62 8.20 -8.65 -1.16
N HIS A 63 9.09 -7.65 -1.06
CA HIS A 63 9.89 -7.17 -2.18
C HIS A 63 11.30 -7.78 -2.17
N GLY A 64 12.01 -7.67 -1.04
CA GLY A 64 13.35 -8.24 -0.86
C GLY A 64 13.34 -9.70 -0.43
N SER A 65 12.26 -10.16 0.22
CA SER A 65 12.11 -11.52 0.77
C SER A 65 10.76 -12.16 0.42
N PRO A 66 10.38 -12.23 -0.88
CA PRO A 66 9.02 -12.56 -1.32
C PRO A 66 8.51 -13.92 -0.83
N GLU A 67 9.40 -14.90 -0.64
CA GLU A 67 9.07 -16.25 -0.13
C GLU A 67 8.57 -16.25 1.32
N LYS A 68 8.94 -15.24 2.11
CA LYS A 68 8.50 -15.06 3.50
C LYS A 68 7.19 -14.26 3.60
N ALA A 69 6.64 -13.85 2.46
CA ALA A 69 5.43 -13.05 2.36
C ALA A 69 4.39 -13.74 1.44
N LYS A 70 3.23 -13.11 1.27
CA LYS A 70 2.16 -13.61 0.37
C LYS A 70 2.28 -13.09 -1.07
N THR A 71 3.41 -12.51 -1.44
CA THR A 71 3.57 -11.79 -2.71
C THR A 71 3.75 -12.73 -3.90
N VAL A 72 4.44 -13.86 -3.71
CA VAL A 72 4.68 -14.85 -4.78
C VAL A 72 3.35 -15.36 -5.35
N ASP A 73 2.44 -15.81 -4.48
CA ASP A 73 1.14 -16.34 -4.90
C ASP A 73 0.33 -15.32 -5.70
N ARG A 74 0.34 -14.05 -5.27
CA ARG A 74 -0.35 -12.94 -5.96
C ARG A 74 0.26 -12.66 -7.33
N ILE A 75 1.59 -12.66 -7.44
CA ILE A 75 2.26 -12.44 -8.72
C ILE A 75 1.92 -13.58 -9.68
N LEU A 76 2.00 -14.83 -9.20
CA LEU A 76 1.68 -16.00 -10.00
C LEU A 76 0.23 -15.94 -10.49
N SER A 77 -0.75 -15.65 -9.62
CA SER A 77 -2.16 -15.61 -10.02
C SER A 77 -2.52 -14.43 -10.94
N THR A 78 -1.75 -13.34 -10.92
CA THR A 78 -2.12 -12.10 -11.62
C THR A 78 -1.35 -11.90 -12.93
N LEU A 79 -0.08 -12.32 -12.98
CA LEU A 79 0.83 -12.02 -14.09
C LEU A 79 1.31 -13.26 -14.86
N VAL A 80 1.21 -14.45 -14.26
CA VAL A 80 1.78 -15.68 -14.83
C VAL A 80 0.69 -16.66 -15.23
N ASN A 81 -0.20 -16.96 -14.29
CA ASN A 81 -1.25 -17.95 -14.46
C ASN A 81 -2.47 -17.27 -15.10
N PRO A 82 -2.95 -17.76 -16.26
CA PRO A 82 -4.15 -17.23 -16.87
C PRO A 82 -5.38 -17.60 -16.04
N ILE A 83 -6.42 -16.78 -16.16
CA ILE A 83 -7.75 -17.10 -15.64
C ILE A 83 -8.33 -18.22 -16.54
N PRO A 84 -8.72 -19.38 -16.00
CA PRO A 84 -9.38 -20.41 -16.76
C PRO A 84 -10.66 -19.86 -17.40
N LEU A 85 -10.80 -20.09 -18.70
CA LEU A 85 -12.03 -19.85 -19.45
C LEU A 85 -12.63 -21.24 -19.67
N ASP A 86 -13.74 -21.53 -19.02
CA ASP A 86 -14.47 -22.77 -19.28
C ASP A 86 -14.82 -22.94 -20.76
#